data_AF-A0A973C110-F1
#
_entry.id   AF-A0A973C110-F1
#
_cell.length_a   1.000
_cell.length_b   1.000
_cell.length_c   1.000
_cell.angle_alpha   90.00
_cell.angle_beta   90.00
_cell.angle_gamma   90.00
#
_symmetry.space_group_name_H-M   'P 1'
#
loop_
_entity.id
_entity.type
_entity.pdbx_description
1 polymer ?
#
loop_
_entity_poly.entity_id
_entity_poly.type
_entity_poly.pdbx_seq_one_letter_code
_entity_poly.pdbx_strand_id
1 'polypeptide(L)'
;MNWSDIKGVVGKAAPLLGSLLGPAGTAAGGLIASALGVDESPEAVMQAIQQDPQAAVKMQQIEREHERELRRMKIEAETAQITQINETMRAELKADGWFKSGWRPMIGYVTSFSFAGLMAGLVYALFKEPGNASDIIAEASIVLTAMLTVLGVNITQRSGDKRASIGQNTPGILGSIAERIRKR
;
A
#
# COMPACT_ATOMS: atom_id res chain seq x y z
N MET A 1 22.88 -3.18 20.46
CA MET A 1 23.05 -3.19 18.99
C MET A 1 22.03 -4.18 18.44
N ASN A 2 21.52 -4.01 17.22
CA ASN A 2 20.56 -4.94 16.62
C ASN A 2 21.23 -5.75 15.50
N TRP A 3 20.72 -6.96 15.22
CA TRP A 3 21.16 -7.79 14.09
C TRP A 3 21.08 -7.05 12.73
N SER A 4 20.13 -6.13 12.60
CA SER A 4 19.97 -5.24 11.45
C SER A 4 21.16 -4.30 11.22
N ASP A 5 21.92 -3.98 12.26
CA ASP A 5 23.04 -3.04 12.18
C ASP A 5 24.29 -3.72 11.57
N ILE A 6 24.39 -5.04 11.71
CA ILE A 6 25.54 -5.83 11.24
C ILE A 6 25.31 -6.47 9.87
N LYS A 7 24.07 -6.46 9.38
CA LYS A 7 23.65 -7.09 8.10
C LYS A 7 24.45 -6.61 6.89
N GLY A 8 24.90 -5.36 6.88
CA GLY A 8 25.67 -4.79 5.77
C GLY A 8 27.12 -5.28 5.72
N VAL A 9 27.68 -5.62 6.88
CA VAL A 9 29.03 -6.22 6.99
C VAL A 9 28.96 -7.70 6.64
N VAL A 10 28.00 -8.42 7.23
CA VAL A 10 27.75 -9.84 6.95
C VAL A 10 27.37 -10.05 5.49
N GLY A 11 26.48 -9.22 4.93
CA GLY A 11 25.99 -9.34 3.56
C GLY A 11 27.05 -9.13 2.47
N LYS A 12 28.19 -8.51 2.78
CA LYS A 12 29.34 -8.42 1.85
C LYS A 12 30.07 -9.75 1.72
N ALA A 13 30.13 -10.53 2.81
CA ALA A 13 30.74 -11.84 2.82
C ALA A 13 29.73 -12.92 2.40
N ALA A 14 28.55 -12.91 3.03
CA ALA A 14 27.50 -13.91 2.87
C ALA A 14 26.11 -13.27 2.65
N PRO A 15 25.67 -13.09 1.39
CA PRO A 15 24.44 -12.35 1.06
C PRO A 15 23.14 -12.88 1.66
N LEU A 16 22.90 -14.19 1.67
CA LEU A 16 21.68 -14.81 2.20
C LEU A 16 21.61 -14.67 3.72
N LEU A 17 22.72 -14.95 4.42
CA LEU A 17 22.81 -14.74 5.87
C LEU A 17 22.59 -13.26 6.22
N GLY A 18 23.22 -12.33 5.48
CA GLY A 18 22.99 -10.91 5.61
C GLY A 18 21.52 -10.50 5.39
N SER A 19 20.84 -11.11 4.42
CA SER A 19 19.43 -10.83 4.16
C SER A 19 18.49 -11.35 5.26
N LEU A 20 18.85 -12.46 5.91
CA LEU A 20 18.10 -13.04 7.02
C LEU A 20 18.28 -12.26 8.32
N LEU A 21 19.39 -11.53 8.48
CA LEU A 21 19.64 -10.72 9.68
C LEU A 21 18.61 -9.60 9.94
N GLY A 22 17.75 -9.31 8.97
CA GLY A 22 16.55 -8.47 9.15
C GLY A 22 15.37 -9.24 9.75
N PRO A 23 14.60 -9.97 8.93
CA PRO A 23 13.35 -10.61 9.37
C PRO A 23 13.57 -11.85 10.27
N ALA A 24 14.75 -12.47 10.21
CA ALA A 24 15.14 -13.64 10.99
C ALA A 24 16.48 -13.39 11.72
N GLY A 25 16.65 -12.17 12.26
CA GLY A 25 17.87 -11.66 12.89
C GLY A 25 18.52 -12.60 13.89
N THR A 26 17.73 -13.11 14.82
CA THR A 26 18.19 -14.02 15.87
C THR A 26 18.61 -15.37 15.32
N ALA A 27 17.82 -16.01 14.46
CA ALA A 27 18.15 -17.32 13.89
C ALA A 27 19.42 -17.28 13.03
N ALA A 28 19.55 -16.29 12.14
CA ALA A 28 20.76 -16.12 11.34
C ALA A 28 21.96 -15.68 12.19
N GLY A 29 21.72 -14.85 13.21
CA GLY A 29 22.73 -14.43 14.19
C GLY A 29 23.31 -15.59 14.98
N GLY A 30 22.47 -16.52 15.45
CA GLY A 30 22.87 -17.74 16.15
C GLY A 30 23.67 -18.69 15.28
N LEU A 31 23.31 -18.86 14.01
CA LEU A 31 24.10 -19.66 13.07
C LEU A 31 25.50 -19.07 12.86
N ILE A 32 25.61 -17.75 12.73
CA ILE A 32 26.91 -17.07 12.59
C ILE A 32 27.70 -17.13 13.90
N ALA A 33 27.06 -16.92 15.05
CA ALA A 33 27.71 -17.00 16.36
C ALA A 33 28.28 -18.40 16.63
N SER A 34 27.48 -19.45 16.35
CA SER A 34 27.92 -20.85 16.46
C SER A 34 29.08 -21.18 15.51
N ALA A 35 29.11 -20.58 14.32
CA ALA A 35 30.18 -20.77 13.35
C ALA A 35 31.51 -20.15 13.77
N LEU A 36 31.42 -18.96 14.38
CA LEU A 36 32.56 -18.18 14.82
C LEU A 36 33.01 -18.58 16.23
N GLY A 37 32.21 -19.37 16.95
CA GLY A 37 32.50 -19.82 18.31
C GLY A 37 32.40 -18.69 19.33
N VAL A 38 31.50 -17.73 19.09
CA VAL A 38 31.28 -16.56 19.95
C VAL A 38 29.87 -16.54 20.49
N ASP A 39 29.62 -15.67 21.47
CA ASP A 39 28.29 -15.50 22.04
C ASP A 39 27.27 -15.06 20.98
N GLU A 40 26.02 -15.50 21.15
CA GLU A 40 24.87 -15.13 20.31
C GLU A 40 24.40 -13.69 20.58
N SER A 41 25.31 -12.73 20.39
CA SER A 41 25.04 -11.30 20.46
C SER A 41 25.53 -10.59 19.19
N PRO A 42 24.79 -9.60 18.67
CA PRO A 42 25.22 -8.82 17.52
C PRO A 42 26.60 -8.18 17.71
N GLU A 43 26.90 -7.76 18.94
CA GLU A 43 28.17 -7.16 19.34
C GLU A 43 29.33 -8.15 19.27
N ALA A 44 29.18 -9.35 19.85
CA ALA A 44 30.23 -10.38 19.83
C ALA A 44 30.49 -10.88 18.41
N VAL A 45 29.43 -11.08 17.62
CA VAL A 45 29.55 -11.47 16.20
C VAL A 45 30.24 -10.38 15.39
N MET A 46 29.89 -9.10 15.58
CA MET A 46 30.57 -8.01 14.89
C MET A 46 32.06 -7.93 15.25
N GLN A 47 32.40 -8.06 16.54
CA GLN A 47 33.79 -8.07 16.98
C GLN A 47 34.56 -9.25 16.38
N ALA A 48 33.97 -10.44 16.36
CA ALA A 48 34.57 -11.63 15.75
C ALA A 48 34.85 -11.44 14.26
N ILE A 49 33.91 -10.83 13.53
CA ILE A 49 34.07 -10.52 12.10
C ILE A 49 35.17 -9.48 11.86
N GLN A 50 35.32 -8.49 12.75
CA GLN A 50 36.36 -7.48 12.62
C GLN A 50 37.76 -7.98 13.00
N GLN A 51 37.84 -8.91 13.95
CA GLN A 51 39.11 -9.45 14.46
C GLN A 51 39.64 -10.62 13.63
N ASP A 52 38.75 -11.40 13.00
CA ASP A 52 39.13 -12.59 12.22
C ASP A 52 38.82 -12.42 10.72
N PRO A 53 39.84 -12.21 9.86
CA PRO A 53 39.67 -12.20 8.40
C PRO A 53 39.11 -13.51 7.84
N GLN A 54 39.28 -14.65 8.53
CA GLN A 54 38.73 -15.95 8.15
C GLN A 54 37.22 -16.06 8.45
N ALA A 55 36.65 -15.17 9.26
CA ALA A 55 35.22 -15.15 9.55
C ALA A 55 34.40 -15.02 8.26
N ALA A 56 34.87 -14.21 7.30
CA ALA A 56 34.23 -14.04 6.00
C ALA A 56 34.15 -15.35 5.20
N VAL A 57 35.23 -16.15 5.23
CA VAL A 57 35.32 -17.44 4.54
C VAL A 57 34.41 -18.47 5.21
N LYS A 58 34.39 -18.53 6.54
CA LYS A 58 33.50 -19.42 7.31
C LYS A 58 32.03 -19.10 7.05
N MET A 59 31.65 -17.83 7.02
CA MET A 59 30.27 -17.41 6.71
C MET A 59 29.86 -17.81 5.28
N GLN A 60 30.73 -17.65 4.29
CA GLN A 60 30.47 -18.12 2.92
C GLN A 60 30.31 -19.63 2.84
N GLN A 61 31.12 -20.37 3.60
CA GLN A 61 31.05 -21.83 3.62
C GLN A 61 29.70 -22.31 4.18
N ILE A 62 29.25 -21.72 5.28
CA ILE A 62 27.95 -22.05 5.89
C ILE A 62 26.79 -21.67 4.99
N GLU A 63 26.87 -20.49 4.35
CA GLU A 63 25.85 -20.08 3.40
C GLU A 63 25.71 -21.09 2.25
N ARG A 64 26.82 -21.61 1.73
CA ARG A 64 26.83 -22.62 0.67
C ARG A 64 26.33 -23.98 1.16
N GLU A 65 26.74 -24.38 2.35
CA GLU A 65 26.35 -25.67 2.94
C GLU A 65 24.85 -25.72 3.25
N HIS A 66 24.30 -24.61 3.77
CA HIS A 66 22.91 -24.51 4.21
C HIS A 66 22.04 -23.67 3.26
N GLU A 67 22.46 -23.47 2.01
CA GLU A 67 21.83 -22.54 1.08
C GLU A 67 20.32 -22.76 0.93
N ARG A 68 19.91 -24.03 0.80
CA ARG A 68 18.49 -24.40 0.66
C ARG A 68 17.68 -24.07 1.92
N GLU A 69 18.25 -24.33 3.08
CA GLU A 69 17.60 -24.09 4.36
C GLU A 69 17.50 -22.59 4.65
N LEU A 70 18.57 -21.83 4.38
CA LEU A 70 18.58 -20.38 4.49
C LEU A 70 17.57 -19.71 3.54
N ARG A 71 17.46 -20.20 2.30
CA ARG A 71 16.43 -19.74 1.36
C ARG A 71 15.02 -20.05 1.86
N ARG A 72 14.81 -21.23 2.45
CA ARG A 72 13.53 -21.61 3.03
C ARG A 72 13.16 -20.71 4.21
N MET A 73 14.08 -20.51 5.16
CA MET A 73 13.90 -19.57 6.28
C MET A 73 13.55 -18.16 5.78
N LYS A 74 14.19 -17.71 4.69
CA LYS A 74 13.91 -16.39 4.12
C LYS A 74 12.47 -16.30 3.60
N ILE A 75 12.03 -17.29 2.83
CA ILE A 75 10.67 -17.34 2.30
C ILE A 75 9.65 -17.38 3.44
N GLU A 76 9.91 -18.19 4.47
CA GLU A 76 9.02 -18.31 5.64
C GLU A 76 8.92 -16.98 6.40
N ALA A 77 10.06 -16.30 6.63
CA ALA A 77 10.09 -15.02 7.32
C ALA A 77 9.39 -13.90 6.53
N GLU A 78 9.60 -13.83 5.21
CA GLU A 78 8.88 -12.90 4.32
C GLU A 78 7.38 -13.20 4.27
N THR A 79 7.01 -14.48 4.20
CA THR A 79 5.60 -14.90 4.20
C THR A 79 4.91 -14.54 5.51
N ALA A 80 5.57 -14.76 6.65
CA ALA A 80 5.04 -14.38 7.96
C ALA A 80 4.84 -12.86 8.06
N GLN A 81 5.81 -12.07 7.60
CA GLN A 81 5.70 -10.60 7.58
C GLN A 81 4.53 -10.14 6.69
N ILE A 82 4.43 -10.65 5.47
CA ILE A 82 3.33 -10.32 4.54
C ILE A 82 1.99 -10.72 5.14
N THR A 83 1.92 -11.86 5.82
CA THR A 83 0.70 -12.35 6.47
C THR A 83 0.26 -11.41 7.59
N GLN A 84 1.17 -11.01 8.49
CA GLN A 84 0.87 -10.04 9.56
C GLN A 84 0.45 -8.67 9.01
N ILE A 85 1.10 -8.19 7.95
CA ILE A 85 0.71 -6.94 7.27
C ILE A 85 -0.71 -7.08 6.70
N ASN A 86 -1.00 -8.19 6.01
CA ASN A 86 -2.32 -8.45 5.45
C ASN A 86 -3.40 -8.59 6.54
N GLU A 87 -3.08 -9.22 7.66
CA GLU A 87 -3.98 -9.32 8.81
C GLU A 87 -4.29 -7.95 9.39
N THR A 88 -3.27 -7.11 9.59
CA THR A 88 -3.42 -5.75 10.09
C THR A 88 -4.23 -4.89 9.12
N MET A 89 -3.92 -4.95 7.81
CA MET A 89 -4.70 -4.26 6.78
C MET A 89 -6.16 -4.74 6.75
N ARG A 90 -6.42 -6.05 6.85
CA ARG A 90 -7.78 -6.59 6.91
C ARG A 90 -8.51 -6.16 8.17
N ALA A 91 -7.83 -6.11 9.31
CA ALA A 91 -8.39 -5.60 10.56
C ALA A 91 -8.75 -4.10 10.44
N GLU A 92 -7.88 -3.29 9.83
CA GLU A 92 -8.14 -1.87 9.58
C GLU A 92 -9.28 -1.64 8.58
N LEU A 93 -9.38 -2.48 7.54
CA LEU A 93 -10.49 -2.44 6.58
C LEU A 93 -11.81 -2.83 7.23
N LYS A 94 -11.81 -3.83 8.13
CA LYS A 94 -12.99 -4.27 8.89
C LYS A 94 -13.36 -3.34 10.04
N ALA A 95 -12.48 -2.41 10.42
CA ALA A 95 -12.81 -1.36 11.39
C ALA A 95 -13.79 -0.37 10.74
N ASP A 96 -15.06 -0.78 10.71
CA ASP A 96 -16.19 -0.01 10.22
C ASP A 96 -16.59 1.03 11.28
N GLY A 97 -16.08 2.25 11.12
CA GLY A 97 -16.59 3.41 11.84
C GLY A 97 -17.65 4.12 11.00
N TRP A 98 -18.75 4.55 11.63
CA TRP A 98 -19.79 5.38 10.99
C TRP A 98 -19.20 6.58 10.22
N PHE A 99 -18.13 7.19 10.76
CA PHE A 99 -17.42 8.28 10.08
C PHE A 99 -16.60 7.82 8.86
N LYS A 100 -16.04 6.61 8.85
CA LYS A 100 -15.22 6.08 7.74
C LYS A 100 -16.09 5.56 6.61
N SER A 101 -17.12 4.79 6.92
CA SER A 101 -18.03 4.17 5.93
C SER A 101 -19.19 5.09 5.53
N GLY A 102 -19.65 5.96 6.43
CA GLY A 102 -20.79 6.86 6.22
C GLY A 102 -20.46 8.22 5.61
N TRP A 103 -19.24 8.75 5.80
CA TRP A 103 -18.84 10.04 5.21
C TRP A 103 -18.84 10.02 3.67
N ARG A 104 -18.39 8.93 3.04
CA ARG A 104 -18.38 8.82 1.57
C ARG A 104 -19.80 8.85 0.97
N PRO A 105 -20.79 8.09 1.48
CA PRO A 105 -22.20 8.26 1.10
C PRO A 105 -22.78 9.64 1.43
N MET A 106 -22.39 10.25 2.56
CA MET A 106 -22.89 11.55 3.00
C MET A 106 -22.63 12.66 1.97
N ILE A 107 -21.46 12.67 1.32
CA ILE A 107 -21.14 13.64 0.26
C ILE A 107 -22.16 13.55 -0.89
N GLY A 108 -22.57 12.34 -1.26
CA GLY A 108 -23.60 12.12 -2.29
C GLY A 108 -24.94 12.72 -1.88
N TYR A 109 -25.41 12.42 -0.67
CA TYR A 109 -26.67 12.96 -0.15
C TYR A 109 -26.65 14.49 -0.04
N VAL A 110 -25.59 15.07 0.52
CA VAL A 110 -25.43 16.53 0.63
C VAL A 110 -25.46 17.17 -0.76
N THR A 111 -24.75 16.60 -1.73
CA THR A 111 -24.76 17.11 -3.11
C THR A 111 -26.15 17.02 -3.74
N SER A 112 -26.89 15.94 -3.52
CA SER A 112 -28.27 15.79 -3.99
C SER A 112 -29.22 16.81 -3.37
N PHE A 113 -29.11 17.07 -2.06
CA PHE A 113 -29.92 18.09 -1.39
C PHE A 113 -29.57 19.50 -1.87
N SER A 114 -28.29 19.82 -2.02
CA SER A 114 -27.85 21.10 -2.58
C SER A 114 -28.34 21.31 -4.01
N PHE A 115 -28.33 20.25 -4.83
CA PHE A 115 -28.86 20.29 -6.19
C PHE A 115 -30.37 20.54 -6.19
N ALA A 116 -31.14 19.84 -5.34
CA ALA A 116 -32.57 20.07 -5.21
C ALA A 116 -32.89 21.52 -4.76
N GLY A 117 -32.11 22.06 -3.81
CA GLY A 117 -32.21 23.45 -3.38
C GLY A 117 -31.91 24.45 -4.50
N LEU A 118 -30.85 24.22 -5.26
CA LEU A 118 -30.50 25.05 -6.43
C LEU A 118 -31.60 25.02 -7.49
N MET A 119 -32.16 23.85 -7.79
CA MET A 119 -33.27 23.73 -8.74
C MET A 119 -34.53 24.45 -8.26
N ALA A 120 -34.87 24.35 -6.98
CA ALA A 120 -36.00 25.07 -6.40
C ALA A 120 -35.79 26.59 -6.45
N GLY A 121 -34.57 27.04 -6.13
CA GLY A 121 -34.17 28.45 -6.22
C GLY A 121 -34.21 28.99 -7.65
N LEU A 122 -33.77 28.19 -8.63
CA LEU A 122 -33.83 28.54 -10.05
C LEU A 122 -35.28 28.70 -10.52
N VAL A 123 -36.14 27.73 -10.21
CA VAL A 123 -37.57 27.81 -10.55
C VAL A 123 -38.19 29.07 -9.93
N TYR A 124 -37.91 29.34 -8.66
CA TYR A 124 -38.40 30.54 -7.99
C TYR A 124 -37.89 31.84 -8.65
N ALA A 125 -36.61 31.92 -8.98
CA ALA A 125 -36.01 33.09 -9.63
C ALA A 125 -36.63 33.36 -11.01
N LEU A 126 -36.88 32.31 -11.80
CA LEU A 126 -37.53 32.42 -13.11
C LEU A 126 -38.97 32.95 -13.02
N PHE A 127 -39.71 32.59 -11.97
CA PHE A 127 -41.04 33.14 -11.74
C PHE A 127 -41.02 34.60 -11.29
N LYS A 128 -40.02 35.01 -10.51
CA LYS A 128 -39.93 36.36 -9.94
C LYS A 128 -39.37 37.39 -10.92
N GLU A 129 -38.40 37.00 -11.75
CA GLU A 129 -37.69 37.91 -12.67
C GLU A 129 -37.63 37.32 -14.09
N PRO A 130 -38.78 37.18 -14.78
CA PRO A 130 -38.82 36.56 -16.11
C PRO A 130 -38.04 37.34 -17.17
N GLY A 131 -37.80 38.64 -16.97
CA GLY A 131 -37.00 39.48 -17.86
C GLY A 131 -35.51 39.12 -17.90
N ASN A 132 -34.99 38.49 -16.83
CA ASN A 132 -33.59 38.08 -16.71
C ASN A 132 -33.40 36.56 -16.89
N ALA A 133 -34.42 35.85 -17.40
CA ALA A 133 -34.43 34.39 -17.46
C ALA A 133 -33.21 33.81 -18.19
N SER A 134 -32.77 34.45 -19.28
CA SER A 134 -31.60 34.01 -20.05
C SER A 134 -30.31 34.05 -19.23
N ASP A 135 -30.08 35.14 -18.48
CA ASP A 135 -28.88 35.31 -17.66
C ASP A 135 -28.90 34.36 -16.45
N ILE A 136 -30.07 34.21 -15.81
CA ILE A 136 -30.28 33.27 -14.70
C ILE A 136 -29.99 31.82 -15.14
N ILE A 137 -30.48 31.43 -16.32
CA ILE A 137 -30.24 30.08 -16.88
C ILE A 137 -28.76 29.91 -17.23
N ALA A 138 -28.11 30.93 -17.81
CA ALA A 138 -26.70 30.86 -18.19
C ALA A 138 -25.78 30.67 -16.97
N GLU A 139 -25.96 31.47 -15.92
CA GLU A 139 -25.17 31.34 -14.69
C GLU A 139 -25.44 30.01 -13.97
N ALA A 140 -26.70 29.60 -13.89
CA ALA A 140 -27.06 28.32 -13.30
C ALA A 140 -26.48 27.14 -14.08
N SER A 141 -26.41 27.23 -15.41
CA SER A 141 -25.82 26.17 -16.25
C SER A 141 -24.34 25.94 -15.93
N ILE A 142 -23.59 27.00 -15.60
CA ILE A 142 -22.18 26.88 -15.19
C ILE A 142 -22.07 26.12 -13.86
N VAL A 143 -22.87 26.52 -12.87
CA VAL A 143 -22.87 25.89 -11.54
C VAL A 143 -23.33 24.43 -11.62
N LEU A 144 -24.39 24.14 -12.38
CA LEU A 144 -24.91 22.79 -12.61
C LEU A 144 -23.87 21.89 -13.29
N THR A 145 -23.19 22.41 -14.31
CA THR A 145 -22.12 21.68 -15.01
C THR A 145 -20.98 21.30 -14.04
N ALA A 146 -20.54 22.26 -13.22
CA ALA A 146 -19.50 22.02 -12.23
C ALA A 146 -19.92 20.93 -11.21
N MET A 147 -21.15 21.01 -10.69
CA MET A 147 -21.68 20.04 -9.72
C MET A 147 -21.80 18.63 -10.31
N LEU A 148 -22.37 18.51 -11.52
CA LEU A 148 -22.51 17.22 -12.20
C LEU A 148 -21.15 16.59 -12.55
N THR A 149 -20.15 17.41 -12.87
CA THR A 149 -18.77 16.94 -13.11
C THR A 149 -18.17 16.34 -11.84
N VAL A 150 -18.27 17.03 -10.71
CA VAL A 150 -17.77 16.54 -9.41
C VAL A 150 -18.49 15.24 -9.00
N LEU A 151 -19.81 15.18 -9.18
CA LEU A 151 -20.60 13.99 -8.89
C LEU A 151 -20.20 12.82 -9.82
N GLY A 152 -20.00 13.08 -11.10
CA GLY A 152 -19.55 12.09 -12.08
C GLY A 152 -18.19 11.48 -11.72
N VAL A 153 -17.23 12.30 -11.29
CA VAL A 153 -15.93 11.83 -10.79
C VAL A 153 -16.11 10.98 -9.52
N ASN A 154 -16.92 11.43 -8.57
CA ASN A 154 -17.19 10.69 -7.33
C ASN A 154 -17.82 9.31 -7.58
N ILE A 155 -18.83 9.24 -8.47
CA ILE A 155 -19.49 7.99 -8.86
C ILE A 155 -18.50 7.04 -9.55
N THR A 156 -17.66 7.57 -10.44
CA THR A 156 -16.68 6.76 -11.18
C THR A 156 -15.64 6.15 -10.25
N GLN A 157 -15.07 6.95 -9.35
CA GLN A 157 -14.10 6.47 -8.36
C GLN A 157 -14.73 5.45 -7.40
N ARG A 158 -15.93 5.73 -6.86
CA ARG A 158 -16.64 4.81 -5.97
C ARG A 158 -17.00 3.49 -6.65
N SER A 159 -17.34 3.54 -7.94
CA SER A 159 -17.60 2.33 -8.73
C SER A 159 -16.33 1.52 -8.93
N GLY A 160 -15.19 2.18 -9.13
CA GLY A 160 -13.86 1.57 -9.13
C GLY A 160 -13.53 0.89 -7.80
N ASP A 161 -13.69 1.59 -6.69
CA ASP A 161 -13.46 1.04 -5.33
C ASP A 161 -14.30 -0.22 -5.08
N LYS A 162 -15.58 -0.21 -5.47
CA LYS A 162 -16.46 -1.38 -5.35
C LYS A 162 -15.97 -2.54 -6.22
N ARG A 163 -15.57 -2.28 -7.46
CA ARG A 163 -15.05 -3.30 -8.38
C ARG A 163 -13.73 -3.91 -7.87
N ALA A 164 -12.83 -3.08 -7.34
CA ALA A 164 -11.61 -3.54 -6.69
C ALA A 164 -11.91 -4.42 -5.47
N SER A 165 -12.91 -4.06 -4.65
CA SER A 165 -13.32 -4.84 -3.47
C SER A 165 -13.87 -6.24 -3.80
N ILE A 166 -14.44 -6.44 -4.99
CA ILE A 166 -14.94 -7.74 -5.47
C ILE A 166 -13.94 -8.48 -6.38
N GLY A 167 -12.69 -8.01 -6.46
CA GLY A 167 -11.64 -8.64 -7.27
C GLY A 167 -11.78 -8.42 -8.79
N GLN A 168 -12.67 -7.54 -9.23
CA GLN A 168 -12.85 -7.20 -10.64
C GLN A 168 -12.00 -5.99 -11.02
N ASN A 169 -10.71 -6.20 -11.30
CA ASN A 169 -9.87 -5.18 -11.93
C ASN A 169 -10.15 -5.13 -13.45
N THR A 170 -11.33 -4.67 -13.85
CA THR A 170 -11.57 -4.37 -15.26
C THR A 170 -10.97 -2.99 -15.56
N PRO A 171 -9.98 -2.88 -16.47
CA PRO A 171 -9.46 -1.58 -16.86
C PRO A 171 -10.61 -0.71 -17.38
N GLY A 172 -10.65 0.56 -16.95
CA GLY A 172 -11.65 1.52 -17.44
C GLY A 172 -11.63 1.61 -18.97
N ILE A 173 -12.62 2.24 -19.58
CA ILE A 173 -12.76 2.31 -21.05
C ILE A 173 -11.47 2.84 -21.73
N LEU A 174 -10.78 3.81 -21.12
CA LEU A 174 -9.48 4.29 -21.61
C LEU A 174 -8.36 3.26 -21.44
N GLY A 175 -8.38 2.48 -20.36
CA GLY A 175 -7.44 1.39 -20.11
C GLY A 175 -7.63 0.23 -21.07
N SER A 176 -8.88 -0.13 -21.40
CA SER A 176 -9.17 -1.18 -22.38
C SER A 176 -8.83 -0.77 -23.81
N ILE A 177 -8.94 0.52 -24.14
CA ILE A 177 -8.44 1.09 -25.40
C ILE A 177 -6.90 1.06 -25.42
N ALA A 178 -6.23 1.54 -24.38
CA ALA A 178 -4.77 1.52 -24.29
C ALA A 178 -4.20 0.10 -24.35
N GLU A 179 -4.85 -0.86 -23.70
CA GLU A 179 -4.46 -2.27 -23.72
C GLU A 179 -4.67 -2.91 -25.10
N ARG A 180 -5.72 -2.54 -25.84
CA ARG A 180 -5.91 -2.97 -27.24
C ARG A 180 -4.88 -2.37 -28.17
N ILE A 181 -4.44 -1.14 -27.95
CA ILE A 181 -3.39 -0.49 -28.74
C ILE A 181 -2.03 -1.14 -28.46
N ARG A 182 -1.74 -1.51 -27.21
CA ARG A 182 -0.48 -2.15 -26.81
C ARG A 182 -0.34 -3.61 -27.28
N LYS A 183 -1.45 -4.30 -27.56
CA LYS A 183 -1.48 -5.69 -28.06
C LYS A 183 -1.48 -5.81 -29.59
N ARG A 184 -1.49 -4.69 -30.33
CA ARG A 184 -1.24 -4.65 -31.78
C ARG A 184 0.20 -4.29 -32.05
#